data_AF-A0A838GWR9-F1
#
_entry.id   AF-A0A838GWR9-F1
#
_cell.length_a   1.000
_cell.length_b   1.000
_cell.length_c   1.000
_cell.angle_alpha   90.00
_cell.angle_beta   90.00
_cell.angle_gamma   90.00
#
_symmetry.space_group_name_H-M   'P 1'
#
loop_
_entity.id
_entity.type
_entity.pdbx_description
1 polymer ?
#
loop_
_entity_poly.entity_id
_entity_poly.type
_entity_poly.pdbx_seq_one_letter_code
_entity_poly.pdbx_strand_id
1 'polypeptide(L)'
;TAVAVTAESVTPTVTFEPTLGARLTAVLDDAPEIPTGAGHDAGILQLAGIPSAMLFVRNPTGVSHSPAEHAEMADCLAGVEALATVLTELAT
;
A
#
# COMPACT_ATOMS: atom_id res chain seq x y z
N THR A 1 35.80 -9.23 19.30
CA THR A 1 34.90 -9.76 18.26
C THR A 1 34.46 -8.63 17.35
N ALA A 2 34.39 -8.84 16.04
CA ALA A 2 33.96 -7.83 15.07
C ALA A 2 32.79 -8.35 14.23
N VAL A 3 31.89 -7.46 13.82
CA VAL A 3 30.73 -7.74 12.94
C VAL A 3 30.83 -6.83 11.72
N ALA A 4 30.64 -7.38 10.52
CA ALA A 4 30.50 -6.64 9.28
C ALA A 4 29.03 -6.65 8.84
N VAL A 5 28.50 -5.49 8.47
CA VAL A 5 27.14 -5.34 7.96
C VAL A 5 27.20 -4.84 6.53
N THR A 6 26.38 -5.41 5.65
CA THR A 6 26.25 -4.98 4.25
C THR A 6 24.77 -4.91 3.93
N ALA A 7 24.35 -3.83 3.27
CA ALA A 7 22.98 -3.71 2.81
C ALA A 7 22.77 -4.65 1.61
N GLU A 8 21.87 -5.63 1.77
CA GLU A 8 21.54 -6.56 0.68
C GLU A 8 20.54 -5.98 -0.31
N SER A 9 19.68 -5.05 0.12
CA SER A 9 18.67 -4.42 -0.71
C SER A 9 18.44 -2.97 -0.29
N VAL A 10 18.37 -2.08 -1.27
CA VAL A 10 18.01 -0.67 -1.11
C VAL A 10 17.11 -0.29 -2.27
N THR A 11 15.90 0.17 -1.96
CA THR A 11 14.97 0.70 -2.96
C THR A 11 14.88 2.22 -2.76
N PRO A 12 15.06 3.04 -3.81
CA PRO A 12 14.84 4.48 -3.71
C PRO A 12 13.34 4.78 -3.52
N THR A 13 12.98 6.05 -3.32
CA THR A 13 11.58 6.48 -3.40
C THR A 13 10.98 6.05 -4.74
N VAL A 14 9.83 5.37 -4.68
CA VAL A 14 9.06 4.95 -5.86
C VAL A 14 7.83 5.84 -5.97
N THR A 15 7.71 6.54 -7.09
CA THR A 15 6.49 7.28 -7.44
C THR A 15 5.56 6.34 -8.19
N PHE A 16 4.35 6.18 -7.67
CA PHE A 16 3.29 5.43 -8.34
C PHE A 16 2.64 6.27 -9.45
N GLU A 17 2.05 5.58 -10.42
CA GLU A 17 1.40 6.22 -11.57
C GLU A 17 0.16 7.02 -11.10
N PRO A 18 0.13 8.35 -11.34
CA PRO A 18 -0.91 9.22 -10.76
C PRO A 18 -2.29 9.02 -11.39
N THR A 19 -2.41 8.58 -12.64
CA THR A 19 -3.73 8.35 -13.23
C THR A 19 -4.45 7.14 -12.61
N LEU A 20 -3.72 6.08 -12.28
CA LEU A 20 -4.27 4.95 -11.54
C LEU A 20 -4.71 5.37 -10.15
N GLY A 21 -3.87 6.10 -9.40
CA GLY A 21 -4.22 6.64 -8.09
C GLY A 21 -5.51 7.46 -8.13
N ALA A 22 -5.57 8.46 -9.02
CA ALA A 22 -6.75 9.31 -9.18
C ALA A 22 -8.02 8.52 -9.55
N ARG A 23 -7.89 7.49 -10.40
CA ARG A 23 -9.00 6.60 -10.76
C ARG A 23 -9.52 5.82 -9.55
N LEU A 24 -8.62 5.29 -8.72
CA LEU A 24 -9.02 4.56 -7.51
C LEU A 24 -9.66 5.49 -6.47
N THR A 25 -9.10 6.68 -6.27
CA THR A 25 -9.67 7.72 -5.41
C THR A 25 -11.11 8.05 -5.81
N ALA A 26 -11.38 8.23 -7.10
CA ALA A 26 -12.72 8.53 -7.61
C ALA A 26 -13.73 7.38 -7.41
N VAL A 27 -13.27 6.13 -7.50
CA VAL A 27 -14.12 4.94 -7.31
C VAL A 27 -14.38 4.64 -5.82
N LEU A 28 -13.55 5.16 -4.94
CA LEU A 28 -13.63 4.95 -3.49
C LEU A 28 -14.09 6.21 -2.75
N ASP A 29 -15.06 6.94 -3.32
CA ASP A 29 -15.71 8.10 -2.71
C ASP A 29 -14.71 9.18 -2.22
N ASP A 30 -13.77 9.57 -3.08
CA ASP A 30 -12.71 10.55 -2.80
C ASP A 30 -11.81 10.17 -1.61
N ALA A 31 -11.47 8.87 -1.52
CA ALA A 31 -10.54 8.35 -0.52
C ALA A 31 -9.22 9.15 -0.48
N PRO A 32 -8.67 9.43 0.72
CA PRO A 32 -7.46 10.24 0.83
C PRO A 32 -6.23 9.49 0.32
N GLU A 33 -5.38 10.20 -0.44
CA GLU A 33 -4.08 9.70 -0.87
C GLU A 33 -3.02 9.95 0.20
N ILE A 34 -2.25 8.92 0.52
CA ILE A 34 -1.14 8.99 1.48
C ILE A 34 0.10 8.29 0.93
N PRO A 35 1.31 8.79 1.21
CA PRO A 35 2.54 8.07 0.91
C PRO A 35 2.72 6.88 1.85
N THR A 36 3.37 5.82 1.38
CA THR A 36 3.84 4.73 2.26
C THR A 36 5.26 5.01 2.76
N GLY A 37 5.51 4.77 4.05
CA GLY A 37 6.85 4.85 4.64
C GLY A 37 7.65 3.55 4.55
N ALA A 38 7.02 2.44 4.13
CA ALA A 38 7.62 1.12 4.05
C ALA A 38 7.69 0.62 2.60
N GLY A 39 8.69 -0.21 2.32
CA GLY A 39 8.78 -0.94 1.06
C GLY A 39 7.66 -1.97 0.95
N HIS A 40 7.09 -2.10 -0.25
CA HIS A 40 6.05 -3.08 -0.59
C HIS A 40 6.32 -3.62 -1.99
N ASP A 41 5.83 -4.82 -2.29
CA ASP A 41 6.00 -5.45 -3.61
C ASP A 41 5.43 -4.59 -4.74
N ALA A 42 4.36 -3.83 -4.48
CA ALA A 42 3.78 -2.88 -5.42
C ALA A 42 4.79 -1.84 -5.92
N GLY A 43 5.74 -1.42 -5.07
CA GLY A 43 6.82 -0.51 -5.48
C GLY A 43 7.80 -1.19 -6.44
N ILE A 44 8.09 -2.47 -6.24
CA ILE A 44 8.94 -3.25 -7.17
C ILE A 44 8.24 -3.44 -8.51
N LEU A 45 6.94 -3.76 -8.51
CA LEU A 45 6.13 -3.85 -9.73
C LEU A 45 6.09 -2.51 -10.49
N GLN A 46 5.92 -1.40 -9.78
CA GLN A 46 5.96 -0.06 -10.35
C GLN A 46 7.32 0.25 -11.00
N LEU A 47 8.43 -0.11 -10.36
CA LEU A 47 9.77 0.04 -10.94
C LEU A 47 10.00 -0.85 -12.16
N ALA A 48 9.32 -2.00 -12.24
CA ALA A 48 9.32 -2.87 -13.41
C ALA A 48 8.40 -2.37 -14.54
N GLY A 49 7.73 -1.22 -14.37
CA GLY A 49 6.84 -0.63 -15.36
C GLY A 49 5.42 -1.19 -15.37
N ILE A 50 5.03 -1.95 -14.34
CA ILE A 50 3.66 -2.45 -14.17
C ILE A 50 2.88 -1.42 -13.34
N PRO A 51 1.83 -0.77 -13.88
CA PRO A 51 1.01 0.17 -13.12
C PRO A 51 0.49 -0.50 -11.85
N SER A 52 0.79 0.11 -10.71
CA SER A 52 0.48 -0.43 -9.39
C SER A 52 -0.12 0.65 -8.51
N ALA A 53 -0.89 0.25 -7.51
CA ALA A 53 -1.41 1.12 -6.47
C ALA A 53 -1.63 0.28 -5.20
N MET A 54 -1.79 0.92 -4.06
CA MET A 54 -2.09 0.25 -2.80
C MET A 54 -3.29 0.90 -2.14
N LEU A 55 -4.08 0.09 -1.43
CA LEU A 55 -5.15 0.55 -0.55
C LEU A 55 -4.71 0.30 0.89
N PHE A 56 -4.86 1.30 1.75
CA PHE A 56 -4.58 1.16 3.18
C PHE A 56 -5.87 1.08 3.99
N VAL A 57 -5.86 0.23 5.01
CA VAL A 57 -6.85 0.25 6.09
C VAL A 57 -6.27 0.95 7.31
N ARG A 58 -7.14 1.48 8.15
CA ARG A 58 -6.72 2.14 9.39
C ARG A 58 -6.17 1.12 10.38
N ASN A 59 -4.99 1.42 10.91
CA ASN A 59 -4.48 0.83 12.15
C ASN A 59 -4.51 1.94 13.21
N PRO A 60 -5.39 1.87 14.23
CA PRO A 60 -5.57 2.96 15.21
C PRO A 60 -4.30 3.35 15.98
N THR A 61 -3.36 2.42 16.11
CA THR A 61 -2.12 2.61 16.87
C THR A 61 -0.95 3.06 16.00
N GLY A 62 -1.01 2.78 14.70
CA GLY A 62 0.12 2.91 13.77
C GLY A 62 1.28 1.93 14.02
N VAL A 63 1.15 1.01 15.00
CA VAL A 63 2.18 0.01 15.31
C VAL A 63 2.14 -1.12 14.30
N SER A 64 3.31 -1.52 13.81
CA SER A 64 3.49 -2.69 12.94
C SER A 64 4.73 -3.52 13.33
N HIS A 65 4.85 -4.76 12.82
CA HIS A 65 5.94 -5.70 13.12
C HIS A 65 6.11 -5.98 14.63
N SER A 66 4.99 -5.98 15.34
CA SER A 66 4.93 -6.16 16.78
C SER A 66 3.69 -6.96 17.13
N PRO A 67 3.71 -7.75 18.23
CA PRO A 67 2.50 -8.39 18.74
C PRO A 67 1.35 -7.43 19.07
N ALA A 68 1.64 -6.13 19.21
CA ALA A 68 0.65 -5.09 19.43
C ALA A 68 0.06 -4.51 18.12
N GLU A 69 0.48 -4.98 16.95
CA GLU A 69 -0.13 -4.61 15.66
C GLU A 69 -1.60 -5.04 15.65
N HIS A 70 -2.49 -4.10 15.32
CA HIS A 70 -3.93 -4.35 15.31
C HIS A 70 -4.66 -3.44 14.33
N ALA A 71 -5.60 -4.03 13.60
CA ALA A 71 -6.62 -3.31 12.84
C ALA A 71 -7.98 -3.81 13.30
N GLU A 72 -8.94 -2.89 13.47
CA GLU A 72 -10.29 -3.25 13.88
C GLU A 72 -10.96 -4.07 12.77
N MET A 73 -11.83 -5.01 13.16
CA MET A 73 -12.55 -5.84 12.17
C MET A 73 -13.32 -4.99 11.16
N ALA A 74 -13.91 -3.87 11.61
CA ALA A 74 -14.62 -2.95 10.73
C ALA A 74 -13.71 -2.30 9.68
N ASP A 75 -12.48 -1.90 10.06
CA ASP A 75 -11.50 -1.33 9.14
C ASP A 75 -11.03 -2.40 8.11
N CYS A 76 -10.83 -3.63 8.56
CA CYS A 76 -10.48 -4.75 7.68
C CYS A 76 -11.59 -5.06 6.66
N LEU A 77 -12.85 -5.12 7.10
CA LEU A 77 -14.00 -5.37 6.21
C LEU A 77 -14.17 -4.25 5.19
N ALA A 78 -14.07 -2.99 5.61
CA ALA A 78 -14.09 -1.84 4.71
C ALA A 78 -12.96 -1.91 3.65
N GLY A 79 -11.77 -2.35 4.04
CA GLY A 79 -10.66 -2.58 3.12
C GLY A 79 -10.93 -3.68 2.09
N VAL A 80 -11.54 -4.79 2.50
CA VAL A 80 -11.91 -5.88 1.60
C VAL A 80 -12.98 -5.44 0.60
N GLU A 81 -13.99 -4.69 1.06
CA GLU A 81 -15.03 -4.13 0.19
C GLU A 81 -14.43 -3.14 -0.82
N ALA A 82 -13.57 -2.22 -0.36
CA ALA A 82 -12.86 -1.28 -1.24
C ALA A 82 -12.00 -2.01 -2.28
N LEU A 83 -11.26 -3.04 -1.87
CA LEU A 83 -10.45 -3.85 -2.78
C LEU A 83 -11.32 -4.56 -3.83
N ALA A 84 -12.46 -5.13 -3.44
CA ALA A 84 -13.38 -5.77 -4.36
C ALA A 84 -13.96 -4.78 -5.40
N THR A 85 -14.34 -3.58 -4.96
CA THR A 85 -14.81 -2.50 -5.84
C THR A 85 -13.72 -2.10 -6.84
N VAL A 86 -12.49 -1.85 -6.38
CA VAL A 86 -11.36 -1.50 -7.26
C VAL A 86 -11.06 -2.60 -8.26
N LEU A 87 -11.00 -3.86 -7.83
CA LEU A 87 -10.74 -4.98 -8.73
C LEU A 87 -11.84 -5.12 -9.79
N THR A 88 -13.09 -4.90 -9.42
CA THR A 88 -14.22 -4.91 -10.36
C THR A 88 -14.06 -3.82 -11.41
N GLU A 89 -13.74 -2.59 -11.00
CA GLU A 89 -13.46 -1.46 -11.90
C GLU A 89 -12.29 -1.73 -12.86
N LEU A 90 -11.19 -2.30 -12.35
CA LEU A 90 -9.97 -2.51 -13.14
C LEU A 90 -10.04 -3.71 -14.09
N ALA A 91 -10.94 -4.66 -13.82
CA ALA A 91 -11.12 -5.86 -14.64
C ALA A 91 -12.10 -5.67 -15.81
N THR A 92 -12.75 -4.51 -15.90
CA THR A 92 -13.65 -4.12 -17.01
C THR A 92 -12.97 -3.15 -17.97
#